data_AF-A0A410NTP9-F1
#
_entry.id   AF-A0A410NTP9-F1
#
_cell.length_a   1.000
_cell.length_b   1.000
_cell.length_c   1.000
_cell.angle_alpha   90.00
_cell.angle_beta   90.00
_cell.angle_gamma   90.00
#
_symmetry.space_group_name_H-M   'P 1'
#
loop_
_entity.id
_entity.type
_entity.pdbx_description
1 polymer ?
#
loop_
_entity_poly.entity_id
_entity_poly.type
_entity_poly.pdbx_seq_one_letter_code
_entity_poly.pdbx_strand_id
1 'polypeptide(L)'
;MTRAFLVEDIDHHHDTPGAIEIRSYPDGSVGGIAFICPCGCKREGYLPVKPDDPGPRWDWNGDRERPTLTPSVLFRGGCEWHGFLTAGEWRQC
;
A
#
# COMPACT_ATOMS: atom_id res chain seq x y z
N MET A 1 3.02 -15.12 -2.02
CA MET A 1 1.91 -14.22 -1.67
C MET A 1 2.06 -13.83 -0.22
N THR A 2 1.99 -12.54 0.08
CA THR A 2 2.15 -12.01 1.45
C THR A 2 0.82 -11.36 1.83
N ARG A 3 0.21 -11.75 2.95
CA ARG A 3 -1.03 -11.11 3.41
C ARG A 3 -0.74 -9.67 3.80
N ALA A 4 -1.59 -8.74 3.40
CA ALA A 4 -1.53 -7.37 3.87
C ALA A 4 -1.91 -7.32 5.36
N PHE A 5 -1.07 -6.69 6.17
CA PHE A 5 -1.30 -6.54 7.61
C PHE A 5 -1.61 -5.09 7.91
N LEU A 6 -2.88 -4.79 8.22
CA LEU A 6 -3.30 -3.43 8.55
C LEU A 6 -2.74 -3.03 9.92
N VAL A 7 -2.07 -1.89 9.97
CA VAL A 7 -1.48 -1.31 11.19
C VAL A 7 -1.96 0.13 11.37
N GLU A 8 -1.88 0.62 12.61
CA GLU A 8 -2.26 1.99 12.95
C GLU A 8 -1.18 3.01 12.59
N ASP A 9 0.09 2.62 12.67
CA ASP A 9 1.26 3.48 12.43
C ASP A 9 2.37 2.66 11.79
N ILE A 10 2.65 2.90 10.50
CA ILE A 10 3.60 2.07 9.75
C ILE A 10 5.04 2.23 10.22
N ASP A 11 5.40 3.35 10.86
CA ASP A 11 6.77 3.63 11.30
C ASP A 11 7.21 2.63 12.38
N HIS A 12 6.27 2.17 13.21
CA HIS A 12 6.46 1.11 14.20
C HIS A 12 6.52 -0.31 13.60
N HIS A 13 6.27 -0.46 12.29
CA HIS A 13 6.16 -1.74 11.59
C HIS A 13 7.09 -1.89 10.38
N HIS A 14 8.16 -1.07 10.27
CA HIS A 14 9.14 -1.12 9.17
C HIS A 14 9.75 -2.50 8.89
N ASP A 15 9.79 -3.37 9.90
CA ASP A 15 10.29 -4.75 9.82
C ASP A 15 9.22 -5.80 9.49
N THR A 16 7.99 -5.38 9.16
CA THR A 16 6.85 -6.26 8.87
C THR A 16 6.52 -6.23 7.38
N PRO A 17 7.00 -7.19 6.56
CA PRO A 17 6.74 -7.19 5.12
C PRO A 17 5.25 -7.28 4.82
N GLY A 18 4.76 -6.40 3.95
CA GLY A 18 3.36 -6.34 3.57
C GLY A 18 2.45 -5.61 4.57
N ALA A 19 3.00 -5.03 5.65
CA ALA A 19 2.25 -4.10 6.49
C ALA A 19 1.71 -2.94 5.66
N ILE A 20 0.50 -2.47 5.98
CA ILE A 20 -0.14 -1.32 5.36
C ILE A 20 -0.76 -0.41 6.41
N GLU A 21 -0.73 0.89 6.13
CA GLU A 21 -1.43 1.91 6.89
C GLU A 21 -2.30 2.72 5.93
N ILE A 22 -3.59 2.81 6.22
CA ILE A 22 -4.54 3.59 5.43
C ILE A 22 -4.57 5.00 5.99
N ARG A 23 -4.00 5.96 5.26
CA ARG A 23 -3.87 7.34 5.71
C ARG A 23 -5.08 8.17 5.26
N SER A 24 -5.70 8.84 6.23
CA SER A 24 -6.83 9.74 6.02
C SER A 24 -6.44 11.19 6.27
N TYR A 25 -7.05 12.11 5.53
CA TYR A 25 -7.00 13.54 5.79
C TYR A 25 -7.93 13.94 6.95
N PRO A 26 -7.80 15.18 7.49
CA PRO A 26 -8.67 15.67 8.55
C PRO A 26 -10.16 15.71 8.19
N ASP A 27 -10.51 15.77 6.90
CA ASP A 27 -11.89 15.72 6.41
C ASP A 27 -12.46 14.29 6.32
N GLY A 28 -11.67 13.27 6.71
CA GLY A 28 -12.05 11.86 6.70
C GLY A 28 -11.84 11.15 5.36
N SER A 29 -11.48 11.88 4.29
CA SER A 29 -11.15 11.27 3.00
C SER A 29 -9.84 10.49 3.08
N VAL A 30 -9.73 9.37 2.36
CA VAL A 30 -8.48 8.58 2.31
C VAL A 30 -7.54 9.19 1.28
N GLY A 31 -6.33 9.53 1.71
CA GLY A 31 -5.29 10.08 0.84
C GLY A 31 -4.44 9.00 0.16
N GLY A 32 -4.23 7.88 0.85
CA GLY A 32 -3.44 6.80 0.29
C GLY A 32 -3.14 5.69 1.27
N ILE A 33 -2.35 4.73 0.80
CA ILE A 33 -1.91 3.57 1.57
C ILE A 33 -0.40 3.59 1.63
N ALA A 34 0.15 3.77 2.83
CA ALA A 34 1.57 3.49 3.08
C ALA A 34 1.75 1.97 3.21
N PHE A 35 2.89 1.45 2.77
CA PHE A 35 3.17 0.02 2.85
C PHE A 35 4.65 -0.28 3.06
N ILE A 36 4.93 -1.38 3.75
CA ILE A 36 6.26 -1.98 3.78
C ILE A 36 6.37 -3.03 2.68
N CYS A 37 7.43 -2.91 1.87
CA CYS A 37 7.59 -3.72 0.68
C CYS A 37 7.46 -5.23 1.00
N PRO A 38 6.54 -5.95 0.33
CA PRO A 38 6.22 -7.33 0.65
C PRO A 38 7.35 -8.32 0.29
N CYS A 39 8.38 -7.89 -0.46
CA CYS A 39 9.54 -8.72 -0.75
C CYS A 39 10.48 -8.91 0.46
N GLY A 40 10.29 -8.14 1.53
CA GLY A 40 11.12 -8.23 2.73
C GLY A 40 12.33 -7.29 2.77
N CYS A 41 12.48 -6.39 1.80
CA CYS A 41 13.59 -5.41 1.81
C CYS A 41 13.43 -4.27 2.84
N LYS A 42 12.33 -4.26 3.62
CA LYS A 42 12.02 -3.30 4.69
C LYS A 42 11.87 -1.85 4.24
N ARG A 43 11.79 -1.60 2.93
CA ARG A 43 11.56 -0.27 2.38
C ARG A 43 10.07 0.07 2.44
N GLU A 44 9.77 1.27 2.89
CA GLU A 44 8.43 1.84 2.83
C GLU A 44 8.15 2.48 1.46
N GLY A 45 6.91 2.40 1.01
CA GLY A 45 6.39 3.17 -0.10
C GLY A 45 5.01 3.74 0.21
N TYR A 46 4.56 4.67 -0.63
CA TYR A 46 3.24 5.29 -0.51
C TYR A 46 2.48 5.19 -1.83
N LEU A 47 1.20 4.85 -1.74
CA LEU A 47 0.29 4.65 -2.87
C LEU A 47 -0.86 5.68 -2.73
N PRO A 48 -0.77 6.84 -3.40
CA PRO A 48 -1.84 7.83 -3.41
C PRO A 48 -3.11 7.26 -4.03
N VAL A 49 -4.26 7.51 -3.41
CA VAL A 49 -5.59 7.12 -3.93
C VAL A 49 -6.50 8.31 -4.18
N LYS A 50 -6.06 9.52 -3.83
CA LYS A 50 -6.81 10.74 -4.10
C LYS A 50 -6.71 11.11 -5.60
N PRO A 51 -7.84 11.44 -6.26
CA PRO A 51 -7.84 11.77 -7.70
C PRO A 51 -6.97 12.97 -8.09
N ASP A 52 -6.87 13.97 -7.21
CA ASP A 52 -6.21 15.25 -7.48
C ASP A 52 -4.71 15.25 -7.15
N ASP A 53 -4.17 14.14 -6.60
CA ASP A 53 -2.75 14.06 -6.26
C ASP A 53 -1.90 13.91 -7.54
N PRO A 54 -0.77 14.64 -7.64
CA PRO A 54 0.10 14.54 -8.81
C PRO A 54 0.84 13.19 -8.86
N GLY A 55 0.93 12.60 -10.05
CA GLY A 55 1.73 11.40 -10.31
C GLY A 55 0.94 10.09 -10.42
N PRO A 56 1.59 8.94 -10.19
CA PRO A 56 0.92 7.64 -10.13
C PRO A 56 -0.12 7.60 -9.02
N ARG A 57 -1.29 7.05 -9.34
CA ARG A 57 -2.46 6.97 -8.46
C ARG A 57 -3.14 5.63 -8.62
N TRP A 58 -3.81 5.19 -7.56
CA TRP A 58 -4.49 3.91 -7.51
C TRP A 58 -5.95 4.08 -7.14
N ASP A 59 -6.81 3.35 -7.84
CA ASP A 59 -8.19 3.15 -7.44
C ASP A 59 -8.22 2.17 -6.27
N TRP A 60 -8.79 2.60 -5.15
CA TRP A 60 -9.00 1.77 -3.97
C TRP A 60 -10.48 1.42 -3.83
N ASN A 61 -10.76 0.15 -3.52
CA ASN A 61 -12.12 -0.35 -3.35
C ASN A 61 -12.82 0.11 -2.05
N GLY A 62 -12.12 0.83 -1.16
CA GLY A 62 -12.67 1.29 0.12
C GLY A 62 -12.71 0.24 1.23
N ASP A 63 -12.27 -0.99 0.95
CA ASP A 63 -12.30 -2.10 1.91
C ASP A 63 -11.01 -2.12 2.73
N ARG A 64 -11.14 -2.01 4.06
CA ARG A 64 -10.02 -2.06 5.01
C ARG A 64 -9.59 -3.49 5.36
N GLU A 65 -10.50 -4.45 5.30
CA GLU A 65 -10.22 -5.86 5.61
C GLU A 65 -9.63 -6.59 4.41
N ARG A 66 -10.10 -6.22 3.20
CA ARG A 66 -9.68 -6.83 1.93
C ARG A 66 -9.32 -5.75 0.91
N PRO A 67 -8.30 -4.93 1.20
CA PRO A 67 -7.91 -3.83 0.33
C PRO A 67 -7.52 -4.35 -1.04
N THR A 68 -7.99 -3.64 -2.05
CA THR A 68 -7.64 -3.87 -3.45
C THR A 68 -7.27 -2.55 -4.09
N LEU A 69 -6.12 -2.50 -4.74
CA LEU A 69 -5.63 -1.36 -5.51
C LEU A 69 -5.51 -1.72 -6.99
N THR A 70 -5.91 -0.80 -7.86
CA THR A 70 -5.73 -0.90 -9.31
C THR A 70 -5.11 0.39 -9.83
N PRO A 71 -4.10 0.35 -10.72
CA PRO A 71 -3.47 -0.81 -11.35
C PRO A 71 -2.44 -1.53 -10.44
N SER A 72 -1.57 -2.36 -11.02
CA SER A 72 -0.41 -2.93 -10.30
C SER A 72 0.47 -1.85 -9.67
N VAL A 73 1.19 -2.21 -8.62
CA VAL A 73 2.21 -1.40 -7.94
C VAL A 73 3.58 -1.77 -8.49
N LEU A 74 4.27 -0.80 -9.10
CA LEU A 74 5.70 -0.90 -9.43
C LEU A 74 6.50 -0.07 -8.41
N PHE A 75 7.15 -0.75 -7.48
CA PHE A 75 7.91 -0.10 -6.41
C PHE A 75 9.38 0.05 -6.78
N ARG A 76 9.76 1.26 -7.23
CA ARG A 76 11.14 1.59 -7.60
C ARG A 76 12.01 2.08 -6.42
N GLY A 77 11.47 2.07 -5.18
CA GLY A 77 12.16 2.57 -3.99
C GLY A 77 13.27 1.69 -3.41
N GLY A 78 13.84 0.76 -4.21
CA GLY A 78 15.06 0.04 -3.84
C GLY A 78 15.15 -1.43 -4.26
N CYS A 79 14.03 -2.10 -4.55
CA CYS A 79 14.04 -3.53 -4.91
C CYS A 79 13.25 -3.87 -6.18
N GLU A 80 12.74 -2.85 -6.88
CA GLU A 80 11.97 -2.98 -8.13
C GLU A 80 10.79 -3.96 -8.06
N TRP A 81 10.26 -4.20 -6.85
CA TRP A 81 9.17 -5.13 -6.66
C TRP A 81 7.94 -4.69 -7.46
N HIS A 82 7.34 -5.63 -8.20
CA HIS A 82 6.18 -5.39 -9.05
C HIS A 82 5.08 -6.42 -8.79
N GLY A 83 3.87 -5.93 -8.52
CA GLY A 83 2.74 -6.80 -8.20
C GLY A 83 1.46 -6.06 -7.91
N PHE A 84 0.53 -6.70 -7.22
CA PHE A 84 -0.81 -6.21 -6.92
C PHE A 84 -1.10 -6.32 -5.44
N LEU A 85 -1.87 -5.36 -4.90
CA LEU A 85 -2.63 -5.55 -3.66
C LEU A 85 -4.05 -5.90 -4.05
N THR A 86 -4.49 -7.13 -3.79
CA THR A 86 -5.81 -7.62 -4.21
C THR A 86 -6.40 -8.52 -3.14
N ALA A 87 -7.63 -8.21 -2.73
CA ALA A 87 -8.36 -8.94 -1.72
C ALA A 87 -7.57 -9.14 -0.40
N GLY A 88 -6.75 -8.14 -0.02
CA GLY A 88 -5.90 -8.20 1.17
C GLY A 88 -4.60 -9.00 1.01
N GLU A 89 -4.17 -9.28 -0.23
CA GLU A 89 -2.93 -10.00 -0.51
C GLU A 89 -2.02 -9.23 -1.46
N TRP A 90 -0.73 -9.18 -1.11
CA TRP A 90 0.35 -8.81 -2.01
C TRP A 90 0.71 -10.00 -2.91
N ARG A 91 0.46 -9.84 -4.20
CA ARG A 91 0.72 -10.84 -5.25
C ARG A 91 1.72 -10.29 -6.24
N GLN A 92 2.86 -10.95 -6.38
CA GLN A 92 3.82 -10.59 -7.43
C GLN A 92 3.22 -10.91 -8.82
N CYS A 93 3.58 -10.10 -9.82
CA CYS A 93 3.22 -10.36 -11.22
C CYS A 93 3.88 -11.65 -11.74
#